data_AF-A0A6A0H703-F1
#
_entry.id   AF-A0A6A0H703-F1
#
_cell.length_a   1.000
_cell.length_b   1.000
_cell.length_c   1.000
_cell.angle_alpha   90.00
_cell.angle_beta   90.00
_cell.angle_gamma   90.00
#
_symmetry.space_group_name_H-M   'P 1'
#
loop_
_entity.id
_entity.type
_entity.pdbx_description
1 polymer ?
#
loop_
_entity_poly.entity_id
_entity_poly.type
_entity_poly.pdbx_seq_one_letter_code
_entity_poly.pdbx_strand_id
1 'polypeptide(L)'
;MAVPESVKSSLKSQLESYRGNPNNPILLYHIVPTKLPSDHFEANTVVETRADGNFLRINKYSNGVSGLKVFKMNTINCALLLQKDQQATNGIVHIIDTMLDPSKSLPENVADLVLKVDGRFTVLSEMLEKSGYINVLRTMQGSITFLAPSDEAFQKLPDSRRDKIINDREARLALIQNHIIPHVICESAITGEHKVRTVSSNKLTFNCDISGAYVETSKLRGNFNLGKNGIIHILDDVLLPDRAKNLIELAESRQLFTFAELVRNAGLEETLSHTGDYTFFVPDENAWFGT
;
A
#
# COMPACT_ATOMS: atom_id res chain seq x y z
N MET A 1 20.78 -3.85 -4.18
CA MET A 1 21.55 -3.37 -3.01
C MET A 1 22.09 -4.55 -2.23
N ALA A 2 23.32 -4.50 -1.75
CA ALA A 2 23.85 -5.53 -0.84
C ALA A 2 23.10 -5.45 0.50
N VAL A 3 22.64 -6.58 1.02
CA VAL A 3 21.99 -6.66 2.34
C VAL A 3 22.96 -6.16 3.42
N PRO A 4 22.56 -5.22 4.30
CA PRO A 4 23.41 -4.69 5.37
C PRO A 4 23.98 -5.81 6.26
N GLU A 5 25.22 -5.65 6.70
CA GLU A 5 25.99 -6.69 7.38
C GLU A 5 25.40 -7.10 8.74
N SER A 6 24.74 -6.16 9.43
CA SER A 6 23.97 -6.39 10.66
C SER A 6 22.72 -7.27 10.46
N VAL A 7 22.08 -7.17 9.29
CA VAL A 7 20.93 -8.01 8.92
C VAL A 7 21.43 -9.42 8.58
N LYS A 8 22.55 -9.53 7.85
CA LYS A 8 23.17 -10.83 7.54
C LYS A 8 23.59 -11.59 8.80
N SER A 9 24.13 -10.92 9.82
CA SER A 9 24.56 -11.56 11.07
C SER A 9 23.39 -12.02 11.93
N SER A 10 22.33 -11.21 12.04
CA SER A 10 21.09 -11.59 12.72
C SER A 10 20.40 -12.79 12.04
N LEU A 11 20.29 -12.77 10.71
CA LEU A 11 19.70 -13.85 9.92
C LEU A 11 20.50 -15.16 10.05
N LYS A 12 21.84 -15.06 10.00
CA LYS A 12 22.71 -16.23 10.16
C LYS A 12 22.59 -16.83 11.55
N SER A 13 22.55 -15.99 12.59
CA SER A 13 22.30 -16.44 13.97
C SER A 13 20.95 -17.15 14.09
N GLN A 14 19.91 -16.59 13.46
CA GLN A 14 18.56 -17.15 13.46
C GLN A 14 18.46 -18.45 12.66
N LEU A 15 19.20 -18.62 11.56
CA LEU A 15 19.24 -19.89 10.83
C LEU A 15 20.06 -20.95 11.58
N GLU A 16 21.18 -20.57 12.19
CA GLU A 16 22.00 -21.48 13.01
C GLU A 16 21.26 -21.94 14.27
N SER A 17 20.40 -21.11 14.86
CA SER A 17 19.59 -21.51 16.03
C SER A 17 18.63 -22.66 15.73
N TYR A 18 18.32 -22.91 14.45
CA TYR A 18 17.47 -24.01 14.00
C TYR A 18 18.25 -25.17 13.37
N ARG A 19 19.58 -25.19 13.46
CA ARG A 19 20.40 -26.25 12.89
C ARG A 19 19.99 -27.61 13.49
N GLY A 20 19.75 -28.60 12.61
CA GLY A 20 19.33 -29.93 13.01
C GLY A 20 17.85 -30.06 13.41
N ASN A 21 17.05 -29.00 13.31
CA ASN A 21 15.62 -29.04 13.56
C ASN A 21 14.84 -29.27 12.24
N PRO A 22 14.30 -30.47 11.98
CA PRO A 22 13.48 -30.73 10.78
C PRO A 22 12.16 -29.97 10.79
N ASN A 23 11.73 -29.48 11.96
CA ASN A 23 10.52 -28.67 12.14
C ASN A 23 10.83 -27.17 12.24
N ASN A 24 11.89 -26.70 11.59
CA ASN A 24 12.23 -25.27 11.56
C ASN A 24 11.05 -24.48 10.93
N PRO A 25 10.36 -23.61 11.69
CA PRO A 25 9.14 -22.95 11.22
C PRO A 25 9.40 -21.99 10.05
N ILE A 26 10.58 -21.37 10.00
CA ILE A 26 10.96 -20.48 8.90
C ILE A 26 11.15 -21.29 7.62
N LEU A 27 11.87 -22.42 7.68
CA LEU A 27 12.08 -23.26 6.50
C LEU A 27 10.78 -23.90 6.03
N LEU A 28 9.96 -24.42 6.96
CA LEU A 28 8.65 -24.99 6.63
C LEU A 28 7.72 -23.96 5.97
N TYR A 29 7.81 -22.69 6.37
CA TYR A 29 7.07 -21.60 5.73
C TYR A 29 7.50 -21.32 4.29
N HIS A 30 8.74 -21.62 3.90
CA HIS A 30 9.19 -21.49 2.51
C HIS A 30 8.77 -22.68 1.62
N ILE A 31 8.21 -23.75 2.20
CA ILE A 31 7.92 -24.99 1.48
C ILE A 31 6.41 -25.12 1.25
N VAL A 32 6.02 -25.34 0.00
CA VAL A 32 4.66 -25.75 -0.38
C VAL A 32 4.62 -27.28 -0.51
N PRO A 33 3.61 -27.99 0.03
CA PRO A 33 3.56 -29.46 0.04
C PRO A 33 3.35 -30.11 -1.33
N THR A 34 3.32 -29.34 -2.42
CA THR A 34 3.06 -29.79 -3.79
C THR A 34 4.07 -29.19 -4.77
N LYS A 35 4.35 -29.89 -5.88
CA LYS A 35 5.09 -29.29 -7.00
C LYS A 35 4.24 -28.17 -7.60
N LEU A 36 4.79 -26.96 -7.65
CA LEU A 36 4.08 -25.79 -8.16
C LEU A 36 4.95 -25.09 -9.21
N PRO A 37 4.79 -25.39 -10.50
CA PRO A 37 5.51 -24.70 -11.57
C PRO A 37 4.93 -23.30 -11.79
N SER A 38 5.77 -22.40 -12.31
CA SER A 38 5.42 -20.97 -12.43
C SER A 38 4.39 -20.66 -13.52
N ASP A 39 4.05 -21.62 -14.37
CA ASP A 39 2.93 -21.52 -15.31
C ASP A 39 1.56 -21.54 -14.60
N HIS A 40 1.50 -22.07 -13.38
CA HIS A 40 0.33 -22.02 -12.51
C HIS A 40 0.30 -20.77 -11.62
N PHE A 41 1.31 -19.89 -11.70
CA PHE A 41 1.29 -18.64 -10.96
C PHE A 41 0.32 -17.66 -11.61
N GLU A 42 -0.70 -17.27 -10.87
CA GLU A 42 -1.66 -16.23 -11.23
C GLU A 42 -1.69 -15.10 -10.19
N ALA A 43 -2.29 -13.98 -10.55
CA ALA A 43 -2.44 -12.85 -9.63
C ALA A 43 -3.24 -13.28 -8.38
N ASN A 44 -2.69 -12.99 -7.19
CA ASN A 44 -3.24 -13.39 -5.90
C ASN A 44 -3.50 -14.90 -5.74
N THR A 45 -2.60 -15.74 -6.26
CA THR A 45 -2.64 -17.18 -5.92
C THR A 45 -2.25 -17.36 -4.46
N VAL A 46 -3.05 -18.04 -3.65
CA VAL A 46 -2.73 -18.35 -2.25
C VAL A 46 -2.51 -19.85 -2.11
N VAL A 47 -1.39 -20.23 -1.50
CA VAL A 47 -1.00 -21.63 -1.30
C VAL A 47 -0.61 -21.86 0.16
N GLU A 48 -1.02 -22.99 0.71
CA GLU A 48 -0.62 -23.39 2.06
C GLU A 48 0.84 -23.83 2.09
N THR A 49 1.51 -23.53 3.19
CA THR A 49 2.90 -23.96 3.43
C THR A 49 2.95 -25.25 4.25
N ARG A 50 4.14 -25.81 4.45
CA ARG A 50 4.37 -26.87 5.42
C ARG A 50 4.37 -26.37 6.86
N ALA A 51 4.40 -25.06 7.10
CA ALA A 51 4.15 -24.50 8.42
C ALA A 51 2.63 -24.40 8.62
N ASP A 52 2.08 -25.22 9.51
CA ASP A 52 0.63 -25.31 9.73
C ASP A 52 -0.01 -23.94 9.94
N GLY A 53 -1.16 -23.72 9.27
CA GLY A 53 -1.92 -22.47 9.32
C GLY A 53 -1.31 -21.29 8.55
N ASN A 54 -0.13 -21.45 7.95
CA ASN A 54 0.53 -20.39 7.19
C ASN A 54 0.37 -20.57 5.68
N PHE A 55 0.33 -19.44 4.97
CA PHE A 55 0.16 -19.40 3.52
C PHE A 55 1.18 -18.46 2.85
N LEU A 56 1.47 -18.76 1.59
CA LEU A 56 2.15 -17.86 0.66
C LEU A 56 1.15 -17.29 -0.32
N ARG A 57 1.26 -15.98 -0.57
CA ARG A 57 0.58 -15.26 -1.63
C ARG A 57 1.55 -15.01 -2.78
N ILE A 58 1.21 -15.56 -3.93
CA ILE A 58 1.94 -15.39 -5.18
C ILE A 58 1.21 -14.35 -6.01
N ASN A 59 1.94 -13.39 -6.55
CA ASN A 59 1.40 -12.40 -7.48
C ASN A 59 2.20 -12.39 -8.77
N LYS A 60 1.52 -12.04 -9.85
CA LYS A 60 2.07 -11.92 -11.20
C LYS A 60 1.69 -10.57 -11.76
N TYR A 61 2.71 -9.79 -12.09
CA TYR A 61 2.61 -8.42 -12.59
C TYR A 61 3.06 -8.37 -14.05
N SER A 62 2.49 -7.45 -14.81
CA SER A 62 2.93 -7.11 -16.16
C SER A 62 3.54 -5.72 -16.12
N ASN A 63 4.87 -5.62 -16.07
CA ASN A 63 5.60 -4.37 -15.81
C ASN A 63 5.89 -3.61 -17.11
N GLY A 64 4.86 -3.45 -17.95
CA GLY A 64 4.96 -2.77 -19.23
C GLY A 64 5.71 -3.56 -20.30
N VAL A 65 6.03 -2.87 -21.39
CA VAL A 65 6.60 -3.43 -22.61
C VAL A 65 7.91 -2.72 -22.91
N SER A 66 8.99 -3.46 -23.15
CA SER A 66 10.18 -2.92 -23.81
C SER A 66 10.34 -3.58 -25.17
N GLY A 67 10.20 -2.79 -26.23
CA GLY A 67 10.10 -3.30 -27.61
C GLY A 67 8.87 -4.18 -27.78
N LEU A 68 9.07 -5.47 -28.06
CA LEU A 68 8.01 -6.48 -28.20
C LEU A 68 7.85 -7.38 -26.97
N LYS A 69 8.63 -7.16 -25.92
CA LYS A 69 8.68 -8.06 -24.75
C LYS A 69 7.91 -7.47 -23.59
N VAL A 70 6.87 -8.18 -23.15
CA VAL A 70 6.19 -7.93 -21.88
C VAL A 70 7.05 -8.51 -20.76
N PHE A 71 7.50 -7.68 -19.83
CA PHE A 71 8.18 -8.18 -18.64
C PHE A 71 7.14 -8.64 -17.62
N LYS A 72 7.14 -9.95 -17.37
CA LYS A 72 6.34 -10.54 -16.31
C LYS A 72 7.20 -10.66 -15.07
N MET A 73 6.67 -10.17 -13.96
CA MET A 73 7.33 -10.26 -12.67
C MET A 73 6.46 -11.03 -11.70
N ASN A 74 7.06 -11.98 -10.99
CA ASN A 74 6.35 -12.73 -9.98
C ASN A 74 6.90 -12.37 -8.60
N THR A 75 6.02 -12.31 -7.61
CA THR A 75 6.41 -12.17 -6.21
C THR A 75 5.79 -13.25 -5.36
N ILE A 76 6.47 -13.65 -4.31
CA ILE A 76 6.00 -14.59 -3.28
C ILE A 76 6.06 -13.84 -1.96
N ASN A 77 4.91 -13.53 -1.35
CA ASN A 77 4.79 -12.65 -0.19
C ASN A 77 5.58 -11.35 -0.35
N CYS A 78 5.50 -10.77 -1.55
CA CYS A 78 6.25 -9.59 -1.99
C CYS A 78 7.77 -9.72 -2.12
N ALA A 79 8.36 -10.90 -1.89
CA ALA A 79 9.72 -11.22 -2.33
C ALA A 79 9.75 -11.41 -3.85
N LEU A 80 10.72 -10.82 -4.55
CA LEU A 80 10.87 -10.94 -5.99
C LEU A 80 11.36 -12.34 -6.36
N LEU A 81 10.69 -12.97 -7.34
CA LEU A 81 11.15 -14.23 -7.92
C LEU A 81 12.27 -13.98 -8.93
N LEU A 82 13.49 -14.42 -8.62
CA LEU A 82 14.70 -14.25 -9.42
C LEU A 82 14.88 -15.37 -10.46
N GLN A 83 14.68 -16.61 -10.04
CA GLN A 83 14.78 -17.78 -10.92
C GLN A 83 13.62 -18.73 -10.63
N LYS A 84 13.06 -19.30 -11.68
CA LYS A 84 11.87 -20.16 -11.62
C LYS A 84 12.14 -21.54 -12.19
N ASP A 85 11.32 -22.50 -11.77
CA ASP A 85 11.19 -23.83 -12.38
C ASP A 85 12.45 -24.71 -12.39
N GLN A 86 13.33 -24.59 -11.37
CA GLN A 86 14.49 -25.48 -11.27
C GLN A 86 14.03 -26.88 -10.82
N GLN A 87 14.03 -27.83 -11.75
CA GLN A 87 13.50 -29.18 -11.50
C GLN A 87 14.47 -30.01 -10.65
N ALA A 88 13.92 -30.69 -9.65
CA ALA A 88 14.60 -31.72 -8.88
C ALA A 88 13.78 -33.02 -8.93
N THR A 89 14.41 -34.16 -8.61
CA THR A 89 13.74 -35.47 -8.63
C THR A 89 12.47 -35.49 -7.77
N ASN A 90 12.48 -34.75 -6.66
CA ASN A 90 11.40 -34.69 -5.68
C ASN A 90 10.68 -33.33 -5.59
N GLY A 91 10.95 -32.36 -6.46
CA GLY A 91 10.40 -31.02 -6.29
C GLY A 91 10.73 -30.01 -7.38
N ILE A 92 10.39 -28.76 -7.12
CA ILE A 92 10.76 -27.60 -7.94
C ILE A 92 11.33 -26.54 -6.99
N VAL A 93 12.47 -25.97 -7.36
CA VAL A 93 13.09 -24.86 -6.63
C VAL A 93 12.83 -23.56 -7.39
N HIS A 94 12.34 -22.58 -6.64
CA HIS A 94 12.17 -21.18 -7.04
C HIS A 94 13.09 -20.34 -6.16
N ILE A 95 13.87 -19.45 -6.77
CA ILE A 95 14.85 -18.61 -6.06
C ILE A 95 14.25 -17.21 -5.94
N ILE A 96 14.11 -16.72 -4.71
CA ILE A 96 13.61 -15.40 -4.37
C ILE A 96 14.72 -14.50 -3.82
N ASP A 97 14.49 -13.19 -3.81
CA ASP A 97 15.49 -12.18 -3.43
C ASP A 97 15.62 -11.93 -1.92
N THR A 98 14.69 -12.43 -1.12
CA THR A 98 14.68 -12.25 0.34
C THR A 98 14.08 -13.44 1.08
N MET A 99 14.40 -13.56 2.37
CA MET A 99 13.78 -14.55 3.24
C MET A 99 12.34 -14.14 3.55
N LEU A 100 11.41 -15.09 3.48
CA LEU A 100 10.02 -14.89 3.86
C LEU A 100 9.88 -14.87 5.38
N ASP A 101 9.19 -13.86 5.89
CA ASP A 101 8.90 -13.68 7.30
C ASP A 101 7.47 -14.14 7.60
N PRO A 102 7.26 -15.23 8.37
CA PRO A 102 5.94 -15.69 8.76
C PRO A 102 5.15 -14.65 9.55
N SER A 103 5.83 -13.79 10.33
CA SER A 103 5.15 -12.78 11.17
C SER A 103 4.42 -11.71 10.36
N LYS A 104 4.78 -11.57 9.08
CA LYS A 104 4.10 -10.65 8.15
C LYS A 104 2.88 -11.28 7.48
N SER A 105 2.63 -12.58 7.61
CA SER A 105 1.48 -13.26 7.01
C SER A 105 0.52 -13.72 8.08
N LEU A 106 -0.64 -13.06 8.10
CA LEU A 106 -1.58 -13.13 9.20
C LEU A 106 -2.90 -13.75 8.73
N PRO A 107 -3.53 -14.60 9.57
CA PRO A 107 -4.77 -15.30 9.21
C PRO A 107 -6.00 -14.37 9.18
N GLU A 108 -5.89 -13.13 9.61
CA GLU A 108 -6.95 -12.12 9.56
C GLU A 108 -7.12 -11.51 8.16
N ASN A 109 -8.28 -10.94 7.87
CA ASN A 109 -8.44 -10.07 6.70
C ASN A 109 -7.82 -8.69 6.99
N VAL A 110 -7.54 -7.90 5.95
CA VAL A 110 -6.88 -6.59 6.11
C VAL A 110 -7.68 -5.60 6.96
N ALA A 111 -9.01 -5.70 7.00
CA ALA A 111 -9.86 -4.87 7.85
C ALA A 111 -9.63 -5.18 9.33
N ASP A 112 -9.55 -6.47 9.68
CA ASP A 112 -9.28 -6.91 11.04
C ASP A 112 -7.83 -6.65 11.48
N LEU A 113 -6.89 -6.62 10.53
CA LEU A 113 -5.51 -6.18 10.81
C LEU A 113 -5.48 -4.73 11.29
N VAL A 114 -6.23 -3.84 10.63
CA VAL A 114 -6.34 -2.43 11.04
C VAL A 114 -6.94 -2.29 12.43
N LEU A 115 -8.02 -3.04 12.73
CA LEU A 115 -8.76 -2.87 13.99
C LEU A 115 -8.11 -3.51 15.21
N LYS A 116 -7.45 -4.67 15.06
CA LYS A 116 -7.13 -5.55 16.20
C LYS A 116 -5.65 -5.78 16.41
N VAL A 117 -4.89 -5.80 15.33
CA VAL A 117 -3.51 -6.28 15.37
C VAL A 117 -2.53 -5.12 15.48
N ASP A 118 -2.93 -3.93 15.04
CA ASP A 118 -2.01 -2.83 14.85
C ASP A 118 -2.53 -1.55 15.52
N GLY A 119 -2.00 -1.26 16.71
CA GLY A 119 -2.38 -0.09 17.53
C GLY A 119 -1.99 1.27 16.93
N ARG A 120 -1.46 1.30 15.70
CA ARG A 120 -1.10 2.53 14.98
C ARG A 120 -2.22 3.08 14.10
N PHE A 121 -3.43 2.51 14.16
CA PHE A 121 -4.54 2.88 13.28
C PHE A 121 -5.81 3.28 14.03
N THR A 122 -5.69 3.95 15.17
CA THR A 122 -6.85 4.37 15.97
C THR A 122 -7.79 5.27 15.16
N VAL A 123 -7.26 6.28 14.47
CA VAL A 123 -8.05 7.23 13.67
C VAL A 123 -8.69 6.54 12.47
N LEU A 124 -7.92 5.71 11.77
CA LEU A 124 -8.43 4.96 10.61
C LEU A 124 -9.52 3.96 11.02
N SER A 125 -9.36 3.31 12.17
CA SER A 125 -10.34 2.38 12.75
C SER A 125 -11.65 3.10 13.04
N GLU A 126 -11.61 4.26 13.70
CA GLU A 126 -12.80 5.08 13.95
C GLU A 126 -13.52 5.43 12.62
N MET A 127 -12.76 5.85 11.60
CA MET A 127 -13.33 6.18 10.30
C MET A 127 -14.02 4.98 9.64
N LEU A 128 -13.42 3.79 9.69
CA LEU A 128 -13.96 2.55 9.13
C LEU A 128 -15.23 2.09 9.88
N GLU A 129 -15.25 2.23 11.20
CA GLU A 129 -16.40 1.89 12.03
C GLU A 129 -17.55 2.86 11.80
N LYS A 130 -17.28 4.18 11.85
CA LYS A 130 -18.27 5.25 11.66
C LYS A 130 -18.87 5.30 10.26
N SER A 131 -18.16 4.77 9.26
CA SER A 131 -18.66 4.65 7.90
C SER A 131 -19.38 3.32 7.63
N GLY A 132 -19.24 2.33 8.51
CA GLY A 132 -19.65 0.94 8.25
C GLY A 132 -18.83 0.25 7.16
N TYR A 133 -17.79 0.90 6.63
CA TYR A 133 -16.99 0.40 5.52
C TYR A 133 -16.11 -0.80 5.91
N ILE A 134 -15.93 -1.02 7.21
CA ILE A 134 -15.26 -2.22 7.72
C ILE A 134 -15.89 -3.52 7.21
N ASN A 135 -17.22 -3.59 7.18
CA ASN A 135 -17.91 -4.80 6.71
C ASN A 135 -17.75 -4.97 5.20
N VAL A 136 -17.76 -3.86 4.45
CA VAL A 136 -17.47 -3.85 3.02
C VAL A 136 -16.08 -4.43 2.75
N LEU A 137 -15.05 -4.01 3.50
CA LEU A 137 -13.69 -4.55 3.37
C LEU A 137 -13.60 -6.04 3.67
N ARG A 138 -14.33 -6.53 4.69
CA ARG A 138 -14.36 -7.97 5.05
C ARG A 138 -15.00 -8.82 3.96
N THR A 139 -16.04 -8.30 3.29
CA THR A 139 -16.80 -9.04 2.27
C THR A 139 -16.38 -8.73 0.83
N MET A 140 -15.45 -7.80 0.63
CA MET A 140 -15.00 -7.40 -0.70
C MET A 140 -14.44 -8.61 -1.43
N GLN A 141 -14.95 -8.86 -2.64
CA GLN A 141 -14.45 -9.93 -3.48
C GLN A 141 -13.13 -9.53 -4.12
N GLY A 142 -12.27 -10.53 -4.33
CA GLY A 142 -10.93 -10.31 -4.83
C GLY A 142 -9.98 -9.83 -3.75
N SER A 143 -8.73 -9.59 -4.15
CA SER A 143 -7.68 -9.16 -3.25
C SER A 143 -7.47 -7.67 -3.31
N ILE A 144 -7.15 -7.05 -2.17
CA ILE A 144 -6.93 -5.60 -2.11
C ILE A 144 -5.55 -5.23 -1.62
N THR A 145 -5.14 -4.02 -1.96
CA THR A 145 -4.09 -3.29 -1.26
C THR A 145 -4.76 -2.16 -0.48
N PHE A 146 -4.59 -2.18 0.84
CA PHE A 146 -4.95 -1.07 1.71
C PHE A 146 -3.69 -0.27 2.04
N LEU A 147 -3.62 0.95 1.52
CA LEU A 147 -2.63 1.94 1.90
C LEU A 147 -3.09 2.58 3.21
N ALA A 148 -2.74 2.02 4.36
CA ALA A 148 -3.27 2.44 5.65
C ALA A 148 -2.43 3.59 6.24
N PRO A 149 -2.94 4.83 6.30
CA PRO A 149 -2.29 5.92 7.01
C PRO A 149 -2.24 5.60 8.51
N SER A 150 -1.07 5.74 9.13
CA SER A 150 -0.91 5.59 10.58
C SER A 150 -1.48 6.79 11.35
N ASP A 151 -1.61 6.65 12.66
CA ASP A 151 -2.01 7.75 13.53
C ASP A 151 -1.01 8.92 13.45
N GLU A 152 0.30 8.65 13.27
CA GLU A 152 1.31 9.69 13.02
C GLU A 152 1.07 10.41 11.68
N ALA A 153 0.57 9.70 10.66
CA ALA A 153 0.17 10.33 9.40
C ALA A 153 -1.00 11.31 9.60
N PHE A 154 -2.00 10.92 10.40
CA PHE A 154 -3.13 11.80 10.72
C PHE A 154 -2.74 12.98 11.61
N GLN A 155 -1.73 12.82 12.48
CA GLN A 155 -1.20 13.92 13.31
C GLN A 155 -0.55 15.05 12.51
N LYS A 156 -0.15 14.79 11.25
CA LYS A 156 0.34 15.83 10.33
C LYS A 156 -0.77 16.76 9.84
N LEU A 157 -2.05 16.38 10.01
CA LEU A 157 -3.19 17.22 9.68
C LEU A 157 -3.62 18.03 10.92
N PRO A 158 -3.97 19.32 10.77
CA PRO A 158 -4.56 20.09 11.85
C PRO A 158 -5.81 19.41 12.42
N ASP A 159 -5.99 19.46 13.75
CA ASP A 159 -7.09 18.76 14.43
C ASP A 159 -8.47 19.12 13.87
N SER A 160 -8.73 20.42 13.69
CA SER A 160 -10.00 20.91 13.12
C SER A 160 -10.29 20.34 11.74
N ARG A 161 -9.23 20.16 10.92
CA ARG A 161 -9.34 19.62 9.58
C ARG A 161 -9.56 18.11 9.59
N ARG A 162 -8.82 17.38 10.42
CA ARG A 162 -9.03 15.94 10.62
C ARG A 162 -10.47 15.69 11.07
N ASP A 163 -10.94 16.43 12.07
CA ASP A 163 -12.30 16.27 12.61
C ASP A 163 -13.37 16.60 11.56
N LYS A 164 -13.15 17.61 10.71
CA LYS A 164 -14.03 17.93 9.59
C LYS A 164 -14.14 16.75 8.61
N ILE A 165 -13.01 16.16 8.21
CA ILE A 165 -12.98 14.99 7.30
C ILE A 165 -13.66 13.78 7.96
N ILE A 166 -13.39 13.52 9.24
CA ILE A 166 -13.97 12.38 9.96
C ILE A 166 -15.48 12.54 10.14
N ASN A 167 -15.99 13.76 10.33
CA ASN A 167 -17.43 13.99 10.55
C ASN A 167 -18.23 14.09 9.24
N ASP A 168 -17.65 14.66 8.19
CA ASP A 168 -18.27 14.70 6.86
C ASP A 168 -18.34 13.29 6.25
N ARG A 169 -19.56 12.83 5.94
CA ARG A 169 -19.78 11.48 5.40
C ARG A 169 -19.12 11.28 4.04
N GLU A 170 -19.23 12.25 3.14
CA GLU A 170 -18.76 12.15 1.77
C GLU A 170 -17.23 12.24 1.72
N ALA A 171 -16.63 13.13 2.53
CA ALA A 171 -15.18 13.24 2.66
C ALA A 171 -14.59 11.98 3.33
N ARG A 172 -15.20 11.48 4.41
CA ARG A 172 -14.78 10.25 5.10
C ARG A 172 -14.77 9.05 4.16
N LEU A 173 -15.87 8.82 3.43
CA LEU A 173 -15.96 7.71 2.48
C LEU A 173 -14.98 7.86 1.32
N ALA A 174 -14.87 9.06 0.76
CA ALA A 174 -13.90 9.33 -0.30
C ALA A 174 -12.48 9.05 0.16
N LEU A 175 -12.10 9.45 1.39
CA LEU A 175 -10.77 9.22 1.94
C LEU A 175 -10.49 7.73 2.10
N ILE A 176 -11.40 6.97 2.73
CA ILE A 176 -11.25 5.52 2.92
C ILE A 176 -11.07 4.83 1.57
N GLN A 177 -11.95 5.11 0.60
CA GLN A 177 -11.93 4.49 -0.72
C GLN A 177 -10.70 4.88 -1.55
N ASN A 178 -10.14 6.08 -1.34
CA ASN A 178 -8.91 6.53 -2.00
C ASN A 178 -7.69 5.72 -1.55
N HIS A 179 -7.71 5.14 -0.36
CA HIS A 179 -6.63 4.34 0.19
C HIS A 179 -6.73 2.84 -0.16
N ILE A 180 -7.75 2.44 -0.92
CA ILE A 180 -7.98 1.03 -1.25
C ILE A 180 -7.83 0.84 -2.76
N ILE A 181 -7.02 -0.14 -3.14
CA ILE A 181 -6.80 -0.54 -4.52
C ILE A 181 -7.35 -1.97 -4.70
N PRO A 182 -8.16 -2.23 -5.74
CA PRO A 182 -8.83 -3.52 -5.92
C PRO A 182 -7.93 -4.65 -6.45
N HIS A 183 -6.61 -4.58 -6.21
CA HIS A 183 -5.61 -5.59 -6.54
C HIS A 183 -4.45 -5.50 -5.55
N VAL A 184 -3.65 -6.57 -5.42
CA VAL A 184 -2.44 -6.57 -4.59
C VAL A 184 -1.29 -5.91 -5.34
N ILE A 185 -0.65 -4.93 -4.70
CA ILE A 185 0.58 -4.28 -5.14
C ILE A 185 1.66 -4.55 -4.10
N CYS A 186 2.76 -5.16 -4.53
CA CYS A 186 3.97 -5.29 -3.74
C CYS A 186 4.93 -4.15 -4.06
N GLU A 187 5.71 -3.71 -3.08
CA GLU A 187 6.73 -2.67 -3.30
C GLU A 187 7.74 -3.07 -4.37
N SER A 188 8.19 -4.33 -4.34
CA SER A 188 9.06 -4.94 -5.35
C SER A 188 8.46 -4.95 -6.76
N ALA A 189 7.14 -4.80 -6.89
CA ALA A 189 6.44 -4.70 -8.17
C ALA A 189 6.61 -3.34 -8.87
N ILE A 190 6.99 -2.31 -8.12
CA ILE A 190 7.05 -0.92 -8.55
C ILE A 190 8.42 -0.67 -9.18
N THR A 191 8.49 -0.70 -10.51
CA THR A 191 9.74 -0.55 -11.27
C THR A 191 9.81 0.75 -12.09
N GLY A 192 8.86 1.66 -11.86
CA GLY A 192 8.74 2.94 -12.57
C GLY A 192 7.37 3.58 -12.35
N GLU A 193 7.13 4.69 -13.03
CA GLU A 193 5.85 5.40 -12.92
C GLU A 193 4.70 4.57 -13.48
N HIS A 194 3.64 4.41 -12.68
CA HIS A 194 2.38 3.82 -13.12
C HIS A 194 1.20 4.42 -12.35
N LYS A 195 0.06 4.56 -13.03
CA LYS A 195 -1.17 5.07 -12.43
C LYS A 195 -2.14 3.94 -12.15
N VAL A 196 -2.54 3.82 -10.89
CA VAL A 196 -3.42 2.75 -10.41
C VAL A 196 -4.74 3.35 -9.96
N ARG A 197 -5.86 2.75 -10.39
CA ARG A 197 -7.18 3.17 -9.92
C ARG A 197 -7.46 2.62 -8.52
N THR A 198 -7.94 3.49 -7.65
CA THR A 198 -8.47 3.17 -6.33
C THR A 198 -9.93 2.73 -6.44
N VAL A 199 -10.52 2.29 -5.34
CA VAL A 199 -11.96 2.01 -5.25
C VAL A 199 -12.80 3.28 -5.41
N SER A 200 -12.27 4.46 -5.05
CA SER A 200 -12.92 5.76 -5.32
C SER A 200 -12.85 6.19 -6.78
N SER A 201 -12.28 5.37 -7.68
CA SER A 201 -11.99 5.68 -9.09
C SER A 201 -10.92 6.75 -9.32
N ASN A 202 -10.37 7.35 -8.26
CA ASN A 202 -9.18 8.20 -8.35
C ASN A 202 -7.99 7.38 -8.84
N LYS A 203 -7.02 8.05 -9.46
CA LYS A 203 -5.78 7.42 -9.89
C LYS A 203 -4.65 7.86 -8.96
N LEU A 204 -4.05 6.91 -8.27
CA LEU A 204 -2.81 7.13 -7.54
C LEU A 204 -1.62 6.85 -8.45
N THR A 205 -0.61 7.71 -8.40
CA THR A 205 0.65 7.54 -9.12
C THR A 205 1.64 6.81 -8.22
N PHE A 206 2.08 5.64 -8.63
CA PHE A 206 3.17 4.93 -7.99
C PHE A 206 4.44 5.14 -8.81
N ASN A 207 5.59 5.27 -8.16
CA ASN A 207 6.88 5.34 -8.82
C ASN A 207 7.98 4.76 -7.91
N CYS A 208 9.20 4.72 -8.42
CA CYS A 208 10.36 4.40 -7.61
C CYS A 208 11.57 5.22 -8.04
N ASP A 209 12.46 5.48 -7.10
CA ASP A 209 13.78 6.05 -7.34
C ASP A 209 14.86 5.22 -6.61
N ILE A 210 16.09 5.74 -6.54
CA ILE A 210 17.20 5.08 -5.85
C ILE A 210 16.95 4.87 -4.36
N SER A 211 16.06 5.64 -3.76
CA SER A 211 15.79 5.64 -2.33
C SER A 211 14.65 4.69 -1.97
N GLY A 212 13.78 4.32 -2.91
CA GLY A 212 12.70 3.35 -2.70
C GLY A 212 11.49 3.59 -3.60
N ALA A 213 10.39 2.90 -3.30
CA ALA A 213 9.12 3.10 -3.99
C ALA A 213 8.22 4.12 -3.25
N TYR A 214 7.33 4.75 -4.01
CA TYR A 214 6.40 5.74 -3.50
C TYR A 214 5.00 5.54 -4.09
N VAL A 215 4.02 6.06 -3.36
CA VAL A 215 2.67 6.35 -3.83
C VAL A 215 2.40 7.84 -3.64
N GLU A 216 2.07 8.53 -4.72
CA GLU A 216 2.14 9.99 -4.83
C GLU A 216 3.51 10.49 -4.39
N THR A 217 3.57 11.22 -3.28
CA THR A 217 4.81 11.69 -2.64
C THR A 217 5.17 10.89 -1.39
N SER A 218 4.34 9.94 -0.98
CA SER A 218 4.52 9.16 0.23
C SER A 218 5.40 7.93 -0.03
N LYS A 219 6.45 7.77 0.77
CA LYS A 219 7.42 6.68 0.62
C LYS A 219 6.89 5.39 1.22
N LEU A 220 6.93 4.30 0.46
CA LEU A 220 6.70 2.95 0.96
C LEU A 220 7.97 2.48 1.67
N ARG A 221 7.86 2.14 2.97
CA ARG A 221 9.02 1.81 3.82
C ARG A 221 9.24 0.30 4.01
N GLY A 222 8.72 -0.56 3.13
CA GLY A 222 8.71 -2.02 3.34
C GLY A 222 7.89 -2.48 4.55
N ASN A 223 7.10 -1.58 5.13
CA ASN A 223 6.22 -1.84 6.27
C ASN A 223 4.87 -2.32 5.75
N PHE A 224 4.69 -3.63 5.69
CA PHE A 224 3.44 -4.24 5.24
C PHE A 224 3.13 -5.51 6.02
N ASN A 225 1.84 -5.82 6.10
CA ASN A 225 1.33 -7.11 6.53
C ASN A 225 0.45 -7.71 5.42
N LEU A 226 0.47 -9.03 5.31
CA LEU A 226 -0.35 -9.81 4.39
C LEU A 226 -1.51 -10.38 5.19
N GLY A 227 -2.73 -10.00 4.84
CA GLY A 227 -3.94 -10.64 5.37
C GLY A 227 -4.46 -11.70 4.41
N LYS A 228 -5.57 -12.38 4.75
CA LYS A 228 -6.21 -13.38 3.88
C LYS A 228 -6.75 -12.81 2.56
N ASN A 229 -7.28 -11.59 2.57
CA ASN A 229 -7.89 -10.94 1.41
C ASN A 229 -7.02 -9.83 0.80
N GLY A 230 -5.74 -9.73 1.15
CA GLY A 230 -4.90 -8.68 0.58
C GLY A 230 -3.63 -8.36 1.34
N ILE A 231 -3.14 -7.16 1.11
CA ILE A 231 -1.98 -6.55 1.75
C ILE A 231 -2.36 -5.21 2.35
N ILE A 232 -1.80 -4.89 3.51
CA ILE A 232 -1.82 -3.56 4.10
C ILE A 232 -0.40 -2.98 4.04
N HIS A 233 -0.23 -1.83 3.40
CA HIS A 233 0.98 -1.02 3.48
C HIS A 233 0.75 0.11 4.46
N ILE A 234 1.66 0.27 5.41
CA ILE A 234 1.57 1.31 6.42
C ILE A 234 2.19 2.58 5.83
N LEU A 235 1.40 3.66 5.78
CA LEU A 235 1.83 4.95 5.26
C LEU A 235 2.04 5.96 6.37
N ASP A 236 3.07 6.77 6.19
CA ASP A 236 3.34 7.92 7.05
C ASP A 236 2.57 9.17 6.61
N ASP A 237 1.85 9.13 5.49
CA ASP A 237 1.06 10.27 4.97
C ASP A 237 -0.38 9.84 4.65
N VAL A 238 -1.29 10.83 4.71
CA VAL A 238 -2.69 10.66 4.32
C VAL A 238 -2.86 11.07 2.87
N LEU A 239 -3.26 10.13 2.00
CA LEU A 239 -3.53 10.38 0.58
C LEU A 239 -4.91 11.03 0.41
N LEU A 240 -4.93 12.36 0.41
CA LEU A 240 -6.16 13.16 0.37
C LEU A 240 -6.78 13.21 -1.03
N PRO A 241 -7.99 12.64 -1.24
CA PRO A 241 -8.75 12.89 -2.46
C PRO A 241 -9.28 14.33 -2.49
N ASP A 242 -9.67 14.82 -3.66
CA ASP A 242 -10.19 16.19 -3.82
C ASP A 242 -11.35 16.52 -2.87
N ARG A 243 -12.25 15.56 -2.59
CA ARG A 243 -13.36 15.74 -1.64
C ARG A 243 -12.93 15.94 -0.18
N ALA A 244 -11.69 15.62 0.17
CA ALA A 244 -11.14 15.80 1.52
C ALA A 244 -10.10 16.94 1.58
N LYS A 245 -9.81 17.59 0.45
CA LYS A 245 -8.95 18.77 0.39
C LYS A 245 -9.74 20.02 0.77
N ASN A 246 -9.07 20.98 1.41
CA ASN A 246 -9.59 22.33 1.46
C ASN A 246 -9.37 23.03 0.09
N LEU A 247 -9.91 24.23 -0.05
CA LEU A 247 -9.83 24.98 -1.31
C LEU A 247 -8.38 25.23 -1.77
N ILE A 248 -7.50 25.59 -0.84
CA ILE A 248 -6.12 25.96 -1.15
C ILE A 248 -5.35 24.76 -1.65
N GLU A 249 -5.48 23.62 -0.97
CA GLU A 249 -4.88 22.36 -1.38
C GLU A 249 -5.43 21.86 -2.71
N LEU A 250 -6.73 22.05 -2.95
CA LEU A 250 -7.34 21.73 -4.23
C LEU A 250 -6.74 22.62 -5.32
N ALA A 251 -6.67 23.93 -5.11
CA ALA A 251 -6.09 24.90 -6.04
C ALA A 251 -4.63 24.55 -6.38
N GLU A 252 -3.80 24.29 -5.39
CA GLU A 252 -2.40 23.90 -5.58
C GLU A 252 -2.28 22.57 -6.36
N SER A 253 -3.14 21.58 -6.06
CA SER A 253 -3.16 20.33 -6.81
C SER A 253 -3.62 20.50 -8.26
N ARG A 254 -4.23 21.64 -8.60
CA ARG A 254 -4.60 22.07 -9.95
C ARG A 254 -3.61 23.07 -10.56
N GLN A 255 -2.48 23.32 -9.90
CA GLN A 255 -1.44 24.27 -10.30
C GLN A 255 -1.94 25.73 -10.36
N LEU A 256 -2.93 26.07 -9.53
CA LEU A 256 -3.47 27.43 -9.37
C LEU A 256 -2.73 28.16 -8.23
N PHE A 257 -1.40 28.28 -8.39
CA PHE A 257 -0.50 28.80 -7.36
C PHE A 257 -0.70 30.28 -7.06
N THR A 258 -0.96 31.11 -8.08
CA THR A 258 -1.17 32.55 -7.89
C THR A 258 -2.39 32.81 -7.02
N PHE A 259 -3.49 32.10 -7.28
CA PHE A 259 -4.69 32.19 -6.45
C PHE A 259 -4.44 31.74 -5.00
N ALA A 260 -3.76 30.60 -4.82
CA ALA A 260 -3.44 30.08 -3.50
C ALA A 260 -2.59 31.08 -2.69
N GLU A 261 -1.61 31.72 -3.34
CA GLU A 261 -0.77 32.76 -2.74
C GLU A 261 -1.58 34.01 -2.35
N LEU A 262 -2.47 34.50 -3.22
CA LEU A 262 -3.31 35.66 -2.93
C LEU A 262 -4.23 35.43 -1.72
N VAL A 263 -4.83 34.23 -1.60
CA VAL A 263 -5.67 33.89 -0.45
C VAL A 263 -4.85 33.89 0.85
N ARG A 264 -3.63 33.37 0.82
CA ARG A 264 -2.71 33.40 1.98
C ARG A 264 -2.31 34.82 2.36
N ASN A 265 -1.87 35.61 1.38
CA ASN A 265 -1.42 36.99 1.59
C ASN A 265 -2.55 37.90 2.10
N ALA A 266 -3.79 37.62 1.71
CA ALA A 266 -4.97 38.31 2.22
C ALA A 266 -5.41 37.87 3.62
N GLY A 267 -4.76 36.85 4.21
CA GLY A 267 -5.16 36.29 5.52
C GLY A 267 -6.51 35.57 5.48
N LEU A 268 -6.99 35.18 4.30
CA LEU A 268 -8.32 34.58 4.13
C LEU A 268 -8.35 33.09 4.46
N GLU A 269 -7.20 32.43 4.63
CA GLU A 269 -7.11 30.99 4.92
C GLU A 269 -7.85 30.61 6.22
N GLU A 270 -7.71 31.42 7.27
CA GLU A 270 -8.45 31.22 8.51
C GLU A 270 -9.96 31.38 8.26
N THR A 271 -10.37 32.44 7.57
CA THR A 271 -11.80 32.68 7.30
C THR A 271 -12.43 31.52 6.49
N LEU A 272 -11.72 31.02 5.49
CA LEU A 272 -12.19 29.96 4.59
C LEU A 272 -12.11 28.56 5.21
N SER A 273 -11.30 28.37 6.26
CA SER A 273 -11.16 27.08 6.94
C SER A 273 -12.25 26.84 7.99
N HIS A 274 -12.82 27.90 8.58
CA HIS A 274 -13.66 27.76 9.78
C HIS A 274 -15.14 27.48 9.51
N THR A 275 -15.79 28.05 8.49
CA THR A 275 -17.20 27.69 8.14
C THR A 275 -17.58 28.14 6.72
N GLY A 276 -18.51 27.42 6.08
CA GLY A 276 -19.18 27.85 4.84
C GLY A 276 -18.99 26.89 3.65
N ASP A 277 -20.04 26.77 2.84
CA ASP A 277 -19.97 26.16 1.51
C ASP A 277 -19.67 27.28 0.50
N TYR A 278 -18.49 27.24 -0.09
CA TYR A 278 -18.03 28.28 -1.00
C TYR A 278 -17.96 27.79 -2.44
N THR A 279 -18.25 28.71 -3.37
CA THR A 279 -17.95 28.53 -4.79
C THR A 279 -16.94 29.61 -5.19
N PHE A 280 -15.81 29.20 -5.75
CA PHE A 280 -14.78 30.12 -6.22
C PHE A 280 -14.72 30.12 -7.74
N PHE A 281 -14.70 31.32 -8.31
CA PHE A 281 -14.35 31.53 -9.72
C PHE A 281 -12.87 31.93 -9.75
N VAL A 282 -12.01 30.94 -9.98
CA VAL A 282 -10.55 31.13 -9.96
C VAL A 282 -10.06 31.32 -11.41
N PRO A 283 -9.43 32.46 -11.75
CA PRO A 283 -8.77 32.63 -13.03
C PRO A 283 -7.68 31.57 -13.23
N ASP A 284 -7.44 31.18 -14.49
CA ASP A 284 -6.23 30.41 -14.79
C ASP A 284 -4.97 31.25 -14.56
N GLU A 285 -3.81 30.60 -14.57
CA GLU A 285 -2.54 31.28 -14.30
C GLU A 285 -2.24 32.40 -15.31
N ASN A 286 -2.65 32.27 -16.58
CA ASN A 286 -2.37 33.28 -17.61
C ASN A 286 -3.22 34.55 -17.43
N ALA A 287 -4.44 34.41 -16.91
CA ALA A 287 -5.36 35.51 -16.71
C ALA A 287 -4.87 36.55 -15.68
N TRP A 288 -3.95 36.19 -14.78
CA TRP A 288 -3.36 37.12 -13.80
C TRP A 288 -2.38 38.11 -14.39
N PHE A 289 -1.66 37.71 -15.45
CA PHE A 289 -0.57 38.50 -16.01
C PHE A 289 -0.97 39.33 -17.23
N GLY A 290 -2.18 39.10 -17.77
CA GLY A 290 -2.64 39.71 -19.01
C GLY A 290 -1.85 39.22 -20.23
N THR A 291 -2.52 39.10 -21.37
CA THR A 291 -1.85 38.94 -22.68
C THR A 291 -1.30 40.27 -23.16
#